data_AF-A0A949S2J7-F1
#
_entry.id   AF-A0A949S2J7-F1
#
_cell.length_a   1.000
_cell.length_b   1.000
_cell.length_c   1.000
_cell.angle_alpha   90.00
_cell.angle_beta   90.00
_cell.angle_gamma   90.00
#
_symmetry.space_group_name_H-M   'P 1'
#
loop_
_entity.id
_entity.type
_entity.pdbx_description
1 polymer ?
#
loop_
_entity_poly.entity_id
_entity_poly.type
_entity_poly.pdbx_seq_one_letter_code
_entity_poly.pdbx_strand_id
1 'polypeptide(L)'
;MKITLFGAAGNVTGSAYYIQTNSSNVLLDFGMFQGDKDLEVHNTKLPPINLEKLDAVLLTHAHMDHTGRLPLLVRECLKTY
;
A
#
# COMPACT_ATOMS: atom_id res chain seq x y z
N MET A 1 -14.55 -12.37 3.26
CA MET A 1 -13.43 -11.73 2.52
C MET A 1 -13.82 -10.29 2.21
N LYS A 2 -12.93 -9.33 2.43
CA LYS A 2 -13.12 -7.89 2.14
C LYS A 2 -11.89 -7.37 1.41
N ILE A 3 -12.08 -6.55 0.39
CA ILE A 3 -11.00 -5.88 -0.35
C ILE A 3 -11.20 -4.37 -0.21
N THR A 4 -10.17 -3.67 0.25
CA THR A 4 -10.14 -2.20 0.34
C THR A 4 -9.11 -1.66 -0.64
N LEU A 5 -9.52 -0.71 -1.49
CA LEU A 5 -8.62 -0.10 -2.47
C LEU A 5 -7.93 1.11 -1.83
N PHE A 6 -6.60 1.10 -1.78
CA PHE A 6 -5.78 2.20 -1.26
C PHE A 6 -5.06 2.99 -2.36
N GLY A 7 -5.22 2.59 -3.61
CA GLY A 7 -4.71 3.28 -4.80
C GLY A 7 -5.20 2.60 -6.08
N ALA A 8 -4.79 3.12 -7.23
CA ALA A 8 -5.29 2.71 -8.55
C ALA A 8 -6.84 2.64 -8.64
N ALA A 9 -7.50 3.57 -7.96
CA ALA A 9 -8.96 3.72 -7.93
C ALA A 9 -9.32 5.09 -8.49
N GLY A 10 -9.81 5.13 -9.73
CA GLY A 10 -10.03 6.38 -10.48
C GLY A 10 -8.74 7.00 -11.05
N ASN A 11 -7.60 6.31 -10.95
CA ASN A 11 -6.31 6.66 -11.56
C ASN A 11 -5.48 5.38 -11.81
N VAL A 12 -4.32 5.50 -12.48
CA VAL A 12 -3.49 4.34 -12.88
C VAL A 12 -2.37 4.04 -11.87
N THR A 13 -1.95 5.03 -11.08
CA THR A 13 -0.74 4.93 -10.25
C THR A 13 -1.06 4.53 -8.81
N GLY A 14 -0.02 4.20 -8.05
CA GLY A 14 -0.17 4.00 -6.61
C GLY A 14 -0.87 2.69 -6.20
N SER A 15 -0.83 1.66 -7.06
CA SER A 15 -1.46 0.35 -6.84
C SER A 15 -1.23 -0.18 -5.44
N ALA A 16 -2.32 -0.42 -4.71
CA ALA A 16 -2.31 -0.92 -3.35
C ALA A 16 -3.70 -1.45 -2.97
N TYR A 17 -3.80 -2.74 -2.65
CA TYR A 17 -5.07 -3.40 -2.34
C TYR A 17 -4.95 -4.20 -1.04
N TYR A 18 -5.75 -3.84 -0.05
CA TYR A 18 -5.73 -4.52 1.24
C TYR A 18 -6.81 -5.59 1.29
N ILE A 19 -6.38 -6.85 1.31
CA ILE A 19 -7.21 -8.03 1.23
C ILE A 19 -7.28 -8.66 2.61
N GLN A 20 -8.49 -8.76 3.15
CA GLN A 20 -8.76 -9.29 4.48
C GLN A 20 -9.64 -10.53 4.39
N THR A 21 -9.16 -11.63 4.96
CA THR A 21 -9.90 -12.89 5.09
C THR A 21 -10.07 -13.23 6.58
N ASN A 22 -10.66 -14.39 6.86
CA ASN A 22 -10.75 -14.87 8.25
C ASN A 22 -9.40 -15.37 8.79
N SER A 23 -8.44 -15.67 7.91
CA SER A 23 -7.15 -16.27 8.29
C SER A 23 -5.96 -15.32 8.16
N SER A 24 -6.05 -14.31 7.28
CA SER A 24 -4.92 -13.43 7.00
C SER A 24 -5.35 -12.08 6.43
N ASN A 25 -4.53 -11.06 6.66
CA ASN A 25 -4.58 -9.77 6.00
C ASN A 25 -3.31 -9.57 5.16
N VAL A 26 -3.48 -9.38 3.86
CA VAL A 26 -2.38 -9.22 2.90
C VAL A 26 -2.55 -7.90 2.16
N LEU A 27 -1.46 -7.18 1.99
CA LEU A 27 -1.39 -6.02 1.11
C LEU A 27 -0.84 -6.46 -0.24
N LEU A 28 -1.65 -6.39 -1.28
CA LEU A 28 -1.23 -6.62 -2.66
C LEU A 28 -0.76 -5.30 -3.26
N ASP A 29 0.52 -5.25 -3.60
CA ASP A 29 1.27 -4.07 -4.03
C ASP A 29 1.26 -2.90 -3.04
N PHE A 30 2.29 -2.04 -3.14
CA PHE A 30 2.32 -0.78 -2.42
C PHE A 30 3.12 0.27 -3.19
N GLY A 31 2.52 0.70 -4.30
CA GLY A 31 3.17 1.52 -5.30
C GLY A 31 3.06 3.02 -5.10
N MET A 32 3.93 3.78 -5.76
CA MET A 32 3.97 5.24 -5.70
C MET A 32 2.91 5.87 -6.62
N PHE A 33 2.21 6.89 -6.12
CA PHE A 33 1.41 7.80 -6.95
C PHE A 33 2.32 8.72 -7.76
N GLN A 34 1.99 8.98 -9.03
CA GLN A 34 2.85 9.76 -9.94
C GLN A 34 2.04 10.76 -10.77
N GLY A 35 2.68 11.86 -11.18
CA GLY A 35 2.20 12.75 -12.23
C GLY A 35 1.37 13.92 -11.71
N ASP A 36 0.26 13.65 -11.03
CA ASP A 36 -0.57 14.71 -10.43
C ASP A 36 -0.09 15.02 -9.00
N LYS A 37 0.17 16.30 -8.72
CA LYS A 37 0.58 16.76 -7.39
C LYS A 37 -0.43 16.40 -6.30
N ASP A 38 -1.71 16.41 -6.64
CA ASP A 38 -2.79 16.06 -5.71
C ASP A 38 -2.82 14.55 -5.42
N LEU A 39 -2.23 13.72 -6.28
CA LEU A 39 -2.03 12.30 -6.01
C LEU A 39 -0.73 12.04 -5.23
N GLU A 40 0.34 12.77 -5.55
CA GLU A 40 1.66 12.57 -4.94
C GLU A 40 1.70 12.81 -3.43
N VAL A 41 0.79 13.62 -2.88
CA VAL A 41 0.62 13.81 -1.42
C VAL A 41 0.43 12.47 -0.69
N HIS A 42 -0.20 11.48 -1.34
CA HIS A 42 -0.43 10.15 -0.77
C HIS A 42 0.83 9.27 -0.68
N ASN A 43 1.98 9.72 -1.19
CA ASN A 43 3.26 9.00 -1.10
C ASN A 43 3.93 9.10 0.27
N THR A 44 3.47 10.02 1.13
CA THR A 44 4.16 10.35 2.39
C THR A 44 3.50 9.76 3.63
N LYS A 45 2.25 9.33 3.52
CA LYS A 45 1.40 8.85 4.63
C LYS A 45 0.83 7.48 4.32
N LEU A 46 0.75 6.63 5.34
CA LEU A 46 0.08 5.35 5.20
C LEU A 46 -1.44 5.56 5.02
N PRO A 47 -2.11 4.73 4.21
CA PRO A 47 -3.55 4.57 4.28
C PRO A 47 -3.96 4.01 5.66
N PRO A 48 -5.25 3.94 6.00
CA PRO A 48 -5.71 3.36 7.27
C PRO A 48 -5.53 1.82 7.30
N ILE A 49 -4.27 1.40 7.39
CA ILE A 49 -3.83 0.00 7.49
C ILE A 49 -3.36 -0.26 8.92
N ASN A 50 -3.76 -1.40 9.48
CA ASN A 50 -3.26 -1.85 10.78
C ASN A 50 -2.01 -2.72 10.55
N LEU A 51 -0.83 -2.16 10.81
CA LEU A 51 0.45 -2.83 10.57
C LEU A 51 0.67 -4.05 11.47
N GLU A 52 0.14 -4.06 12.70
CA GLU A 52 0.25 -5.21 13.61
C GLU A 52 -0.52 -6.43 13.11
N LYS A 53 -1.54 -6.21 12.28
CA LYS A 53 -2.38 -7.27 11.70
C LYS A 53 -2.00 -7.60 10.26
N LEU A 54 -1.00 -6.94 9.68
CA LEU A 54 -0.57 -7.18 8.31
C LEU A 54 0.38 -8.37 8.27
N ASP A 55 -0.07 -9.49 7.69
CA ASP A 55 0.70 -10.73 7.68
C ASP A 55 1.76 -10.74 6.57
N ALA A 56 1.45 -10.14 5.43
CA ALA A 56 2.35 -10.12 4.28
C ALA A 56 2.07 -8.96 3.32
N VAL A 57 3.10 -8.61 2.54
CA VAL A 57 2.97 -7.80 1.33
C VAL A 57 3.33 -8.68 0.13
N LEU A 58 2.43 -8.75 -0.85
CA LEU A 58 2.65 -9.48 -2.11
C LEU A 58 2.86 -8.47 -3.24
N LEU A 59 3.96 -8.61 -3.97
CA LEU A 59 4.25 -7.75 -5.13
C LEU A 59 3.96 -8.49 -6.42
N THR A 60 3.20 -7.86 -7.31
CA THR A 60 2.90 -8.41 -8.62
C THR A 60 4.10 -8.33 -9.57
N HIS A 61 4.80 -7.19 -9.57
CA HIS A 61 5.99 -6.95 -10.37
C HIS A 61 6.76 -5.70 -9.86
N ALA A 62 7.90 -5.39 -10.47
CA ALA A 62 8.87 -4.43 -9.94
C ALA A 62 8.64 -2.96 -10.32
N HIS A 63 7.54 -2.61 -11.00
CA HIS A 63 7.31 -1.21 -11.38
C HIS A 63 7.09 -0.31 -10.16
N MET A 64 7.44 0.96 -10.30
CA MET A 64 7.45 1.92 -9.20
C MET A 64 6.05 2.27 -8.70
N ASP A 65 5.06 2.27 -9.58
CA ASP A 65 3.65 2.42 -9.25
C ASP A 65 3.02 1.16 -8.64
N HIS A 66 3.81 0.10 -8.41
CA HIS A 66 3.47 -1.11 -7.63
C HIS A 66 4.36 -1.33 -6.40
N THR A 67 5.58 -0.77 -6.36
CA THR A 67 6.57 -1.02 -5.31
C THR A 67 7.07 0.22 -4.56
N GLY A 68 6.87 1.42 -5.12
CA GLY A 68 7.60 2.62 -4.71
C GLY A 68 7.27 3.17 -3.32
N ARG A 69 6.15 2.76 -2.69
CA ARG A 69 5.84 3.13 -1.29
C ARG A 69 6.29 2.08 -0.28
N LEU A 70 6.87 0.95 -0.66
CA LEU A 70 7.33 -0.07 0.31
C LEU A 70 8.22 0.48 1.44
N PRO A 71 9.18 1.39 1.19
CA PRO A 71 9.99 1.97 2.26
C PRO A 71 9.18 2.71 3.33
N LEU A 72 8.00 3.23 2.98
CA LEU A 72 7.09 3.88 3.93
C LEU A 72 6.55 2.88 4.96
N LEU A 73 6.22 1.65 4.56
CA LEU A 73 5.80 0.60 5.50
C LEU A 73 6.91 0.29 6.49
N VAL A 74 8.14 0.08 6.01
CA VAL A 74 9.30 -0.22 6.86
C VAL A 74 9.55 0.93 7.84
N ARG A 75 9.51 2.18 7.36
CA ARG A 75 9.69 3.37 8.19
C ARG A 75 8.69 3.44 9.34
N GLU A 76 7.41 3.20 9.08
CA GLU A 76 6.38 3.28 10.12
C GLU A 76 6.39 2.05 11.05
N CYS A 77 6.70 0.85 10.55
CA CYS A 77 6.90 -0.33 11.39
C CYS A 77 8.03 -0.12 12.41
N LEU A 78 9.16 0.47 12.00
CA LEU A 78 10.30 0.73 12.87
C LEU A 78 10.05 1.79 13.97
N LYS A 79 9.07 2.67 13.80
CA LYS A 79 8.70 3.66 14.85
C LYS A 79 7.86 3.07 15.98
N THR A 80 7.34 1.86 15.79
CA THR A 80 6.46 1.18 16.76
C THR A 80 7.27 0.31 17.74
N TYR A 81 8.59 0.24 17.57
CA TYR A 81 9.57 -0.38 18.47
C TYR A 81 10.39 0.70 19.19
#